data_AF-A0A9N9MYJ1-F1
#
_entry.id   AF-A0A9N9MYJ1-F1
#
_cell.length_a   1.000
_cell.length_b   1.000
_cell.length_c   1.000
_cell.angle_alpha   90.00
_cell.angle_beta   90.00
_cell.angle_gamma   90.00
#
_symmetry.space_group_name_H-M   'P 1'
#
loop_
_entity.id
_entity.type
_entity.pdbx_description
1 polymer ?
#
loop_
_entity_poly.entity_id
_entity_poly.type
_entity_poly.pdbx_seq_one_letter_code
_entity_poly.pdbx_strand_id
1 'polypeptide(L)'
;MSMRTKVQHKNHIMKLALILLSLSIATVLGTSPIQSPPHPCQCWPEWNPVLEGADYHCKDSRSEKTFHCNIEIPPICTCKQNGSLVKLPLGEVNCVGGGHNDYDNTNCETTPEWEAWFNKNPQYRLYH
;
A
#
# COMPACT_ATOMS: atom_id res chain seq x y z
N MET A 1 -27.95 76.71 20.34
CA MET A 1 -26.75 75.94 19.92
C MET A 1 -26.21 75.18 21.13
N SER A 2 -26.71 73.97 21.41
CA SER A 2 -26.21 72.66 20.93
C SER A 2 -24.99 72.15 21.72
N MET A 3 -25.25 71.52 22.87
CA MET A 3 -24.26 70.73 23.63
C MET A 3 -24.68 69.27 23.87
N ARG A 4 -25.79 68.80 23.28
CA ARG A 4 -26.29 67.43 23.47
C ARG A 4 -25.82 66.42 22.41
N THR A 5 -25.20 66.86 21.32
CA THR A 5 -24.85 65.99 20.19
C THR A 5 -23.49 65.30 20.29
N LYS A 6 -22.57 65.73 21.17
CA LYS A 6 -21.23 65.13 21.26
C LYS A 6 -21.16 63.81 22.03
N VAL A 7 -22.11 63.51 22.92
CA VAL A 7 -22.04 62.31 23.78
C VAL A 7 -22.59 61.07 23.07
N GLN A 8 -23.55 61.21 22.16
CA GLN A 8 -24.15 60.06 21.48
C GLN A 8 -23.24 59.40 20.43
N HIS A 9 -22.29 60.13 19.82
CA HIS A 9 -21.46 59.57 18.76
C HIS A 9 -20.37 58.61 19.25
N LYS A 10 -19.92 58.75 20.51
CA LYS A 10 -18.85 57.92 21.07
C LYS A 10 -19.30 56.48 21.38
N ASN A 11 -20.58 56.28 21.68
CA ASN A 11 -21.11 54.99 22.13
C ASN A 11 -21.48 54.02 20.99
N HIS A 12 -21.62 54.50 19.75
CA HIS A 12 -21.87 53.63 18.60
C HIS A 12 -20.58 53.05 18.00
N ILE A 13 -19.49 53.83 17.99
CA ILE A 13 -18.20 53.39 17.45
C ILE A 13 -17.59 52.26 18.30
N MET A 14 -17.75 52.33 19.63
CA MET A 14 -17.23 51.31 20.55
C MET A 14 -17.99 49.97 20.48
N LYS A 15 -19.27 49.99 20.06
CA LYS A 15 -20.07 48.77 19.90
C LYS A 15 -19.82 48.05 18.57
N LEU A 16 -19.42 48.77 17.52
CA LEU A 16 -19.06 48.15 16.24
C LEU A 16 -17.69 47.44 16.27
N ALA A 17 -16.75 47.92 17.09
CA ALA A 17 -15.41 47.32 17.18
C ALA A 17 -15.41 45.94 17.87
N LEU A 18 -16.34 45.68 18.80
CA LEU A 18 -16.40 44.41 19.53
C LEU A 18 -17.04 43.25 18.75
N ILE A 19 -17.87 43.55 17.74
CA ILE A 19 -18.56 42.49 16.97
C ILE A 19 -17.60 41.88 15.92
N LEU A 20 -16.62 42.64 15.44
CA LEU A 20 -15.67 42.21 14.40
C LEU A 20 -14.54 41.29 14.89
N LEU A 21 -14.42 41.05 16.20
CA LEU A 21 -13.33 40.25 16.79
C LEU A 21 -13.71 38.80 17.13
N SER A 22 -14.94 38.38 16.81
CA SER A 22 -15.49 37.06 17.19
C SER A 22 -15.52 36.02 16.06
N LEU A 23 -14.87 36.30 14.93
CA LEU A 23 -15.00 35.48 13.71
C LEU A 23 -13.65 35.05 13.12
N SER A 24 -12.77 34.43 13.91
CA SER A 24 -11.50 33.89 13.36
C SER A 24 -10.92 32.73 14.17
N ILE A 25 -11.72 31.72 14.53
CA ILE A 25 -11.16 30.40 14.90
C ILE A 25 -11.97 29.33 14.18
N ALA A 26 -11.91 29.34 12.84
CA ALA A 26 -12.18 28.13 12.08
C ALA A 26 -10.89 27.31 12.10
N THR A 27 -10.85 26.33 12.99
CA THR A 27 -9.86 25.27 13.03
C THR A 27 -9.79 24.59 11.66
N VAL A 28 -8.78 24.93 10.86
CA VAL A 28 -8.36 24.06 9.76
C VAL A 28 -7.52 22.97 10.40
N LEU A 29 -8.20 21.95 10.94
CA LEU A 29 -7.59 20.64 11.10
C LEU A 29 -7.28 20.19 9.67
N GLY A 30 -6.05 20.46 9.24
CA GLY A 30 -5.49 19.90 8.02
C GLY A 30 -5.44 18.39 8.21
N THR A 31 -6.54 17.71 7.89
CA THR A 31 -6.47 16.34 7.43
C THR A 31 -5.59 16.40 6.19
N SER A 32 -4.29 16.09 6.36
CA SER A 32 -3.45 15.75 5.22
C SER A 32 -4.29 14.86 4.32
N PRO A 33 -4.43 15.15 3.01
CA PRO A 33 -4.99 14.16 2.13
C PRO A 33 -4.15 12.91 2.36
N ILE A 34 -4.78 11.84 2.82
CA ILE A 34 -4.21 10.51 2.64
C ILE A 34 -4.10 10.44 1.12
N GLN A 35 -2.92 10.77 0.60
CA GLN A 35 -2.57 10.55 -0.78
C GLN A 35 -2.69 9.05 -0.91
N SER A 36 -3.87 8.60 -1.34
CA SER A 36 -4.04 7.24 -1.79
C SER A 36 -2.93 7.07 -2.82
N PRO A 37 -2.03 6.09 -2.65
CA PRO A 37 -0.90 5.94 -3.54
C PRO A 37 -1.42 5.94 -4.98
N PRO A 38 -0.64 6.46 -5.94
CA PRO A 38 -1.09 6.67 -7.33
C PRO A 38 -1.69 5.43 -8.00
N HIS A 39 -1.47 4.24 -7.41
CA HIS A 39 -2.21 3.02 -7.70
C HIS A 39 -2.74 2.40 -6.39
N PRO A 40 -4.06 2.13 -6.25
CA PRO A 40 -4.56 1.30 -5.16
C PRO A 40 -3.85 -0.05 -5.21
N CYS A 41 -3.56 -0.67 -4.07
CA CYS A 41 -2.88 -1.97 -4.03
C CYS A 41 -3.67 -3.02 -4.83
N GLN A 42 -3.16 -3.42 -6.00
CA GLN A 42 -3.74 -4.49 -6.80
C GLN A 42 -2.98 -5.79 -6.56
N CYS A 43 -3.74 -6.84 -6.24
CA CYS A 43 -3.24 -8.18 -6.01
C CYS A 43 -3.65 -9.13 -7.13
N TRP A 44 -2.96 -10.25 -7.22
CA TRP A 44 -3.33 -11.34 -8.12
C TRP A 44 -4.71 -11.91 -7.76
N PRO A 45 -5.35 -12.67 -8.68
CA PRO A 45 -6.59 -13.36 -8.36
C PRO A 45 -6.45 -14.21 -7.10
N GLU A 46 -7.46 -14.14 -6.21
CA GLU A 46 -7.50 -14.82 -4.89
C GLU A 46 -6.54 -14.28 -3.82
N TRP A 47 -5.69 -13.31 -4.14
CA TRP A 47 -4.81 -12.64 -3.19
C TRP A 47 -5.45 -11.33 -2.70
N ASN A 48 -5.24 -11.00 -1.44
CA ASN A 48 -5.86 -9.84 -0.82
C ASN A 48 -4.81 -8.84 -0.31
N PRO A 49 -5.09 -7.53 -0.37
CA PRO A 49 -4.24 -6.54 0.26
C PRO A 49 -4.30 -6.68 1.78
N VAL A 50 -3.14 -6.71 2.43
CA VAL A 50 -2.97 -6.77 3.88
C VAL A 50 -2.00 -5.64 4.28
N LEU A 51 -2.34 -4.92 5.35
CA LEU A 51 -1.47 -3.90 5.93
C LEU A 51 -0.49 -4.58 6.89
N GLU A 52 0.81 -4.54 6.58
CA GLU A 52 1.89 -5.04 7.43
C GLU A 52 2.82 -3.86 7.77
N GLY A 53 2.80 -3.41 9.03
CA GLY A 53 3.51 -2.19 9.43
C GLY A 53 2.91 -0.93 8.81
N ALA A 54 3.66 -0.28 7.92
CA ALA A 54 3.25 0.94 7.22
C ALA A 54 2.88 0.70 5.74
N ASP A 55 3.09 -0.52 5.23
CA ASP A 55 2.98 -0.84 3.81
C ASP A 55 1.88 -1.87 3.53
N TYR A 56 1.28 -1.78 2.35
CA TYR A 56 0.35 -2.79 1.86
C TYR A 56 1.09 -3.85 1.06
N HIS A 57 0.75 -5.10 1.33
CA HIS A 57 1.25 -6.28 0.63
C HIS A 57 0.09 -7.12 0.13
N CYS A 58 0.33 -7.94 -0.88
CA CYS A 58 -0.60 -8.97 -1.33
C CYS A 58 -0.29 -10.28 -0.63
N LYS A 59 -1.31 -10.89 -0.01
CA LYS A 59 -1.20 -12.17 0.69
C LYS A 59 -2.26 -13.16 0.21
N ASP A 60 -1.86 -14.41 -0.01
CA ASP A 60 -2.80 -15.51 -0.22
C ASP A 60 -3.39 -15.92 1.14
N SER A 61 -4.70 -16.12 1.20
CA SER A 61 -5.36 -16.70 2.38
C SER A 61 -4.91 -18.13 2.73
N ARG A 62 -4.31 -18.85 1.77
CA ARG A 62 -3.90 -20.26 1.90
C ARG A 62 -2.43 -20.45 2.27
N SER A 63 -1.61 -19.39 2.21
CA SER A 63 -0.17 -19.48 2.48
C SER A 63 0.31 -18.27 3.28
N GLU A 64 1.50 -18.38 3.86
CA GLU A 64 2.14 -17.24 4.55
C GLU A 64 2.91 -16.33 3.59
N LYS A 65 2.86 -16.59 2.28
CA LYS A 65 3.61 -15.84 1.27
C LYS A 65 3.03 -14.45 1.09
N THR A 66 3.91 -13.47 0.99
CA THR A 66 3.56 -12.07 0.74
C THR A 66 4.35 -11.52 -0.44
N PHE A 67 3.70 -10.70 -1.26
CA PHE A 67 4.30 -10.01 -2.40
C PHE A 67 3.98 -8.52 -2.32
N HIS A 68 4.76 -7.67 -2.99
CA HIS A 68 4.38 -6.26 -3.11
C HIS A 68 3.16 -6.12 -4.00
N CYS A 69 2.39 -5.05 -3.77
CA CYS A 69 1.28 -4.68 -4.63
C CYS A 69 1.74 -4.39 -6.05
N ASN A 70 0.83 -4.56 -7.02
CA ASN A 70 0.98 -4.15 -8.41
C ASN A 70 2.13 -4.84 -9.17
N ILE A 71 2.56 -6.00 -8.71
CA ILE A 71 3.53 -6.85 -9.41
C ILE A 71 2.81 -7.76 -10.40
N GLU A 72 3.40 -7.96 -11.58
CA GLU A 72 2.87 -8.89 -12.56
C GLU A 72 2.88 -10.34 -12.06
N ILE A 73 1.89 -11.12 -12.48
CA ILE A 73 1.77 -12.53 -12.11
C ILE A 73 3.01 -13.30 -12.63
N PRO A 74 3.77 -14.01 -11.78
CA PRO A 74 4.90 -14.82 -12.22
C PRO A 74 4.43 -16.02 -13.06
N PRO A 75 5.33 -16.62 -13.85
CA PRO A 75 5.06 -17.93 -14.44
C PRO A 75 4.75 -18.97 -13.36
N ILE A 76 4.08 -20.07 -13.73
CA ILE A 76 3.83 -21.17 -12.79
C ILE A 76 5.14 -21.91 -12.52
N CYS A 77 5.53 -22.00 -11.25
CA CYS A 77 6.70 -22.77 -10.85
C CYS A 77 6.46 -24.26 -11.11
N THR A 78 7.40 -24.88 -11.82
CA THR A 78 7.41 -26.33 -12.05
C THR A 78 8.65 -26.89 -11.38
N CYS A 79 8.46 -27.88 -10.53
CA CYS A 79 9.51 -28.56 -9.77
C CYS A 79 9.60 -30.03 -10.19
N LYS A 80 10.74 -30.66 -9.92
CA LYS A 80 10.89 -32.11 -10.03
C LYS A 80 10.76 -32.75 -8.65
N GLN A 81 9.90 -33.75 -8.53
CA GLN A 81 9.75 -34.57 -7.33
C GLN A 81 9.88 -36.03 -7.74
N ASN A 82 10.94 -36.69 -7.29
CA ASN A 82 11.26 -38.07 -7.67
C ASN A 82 11.29 -38.25 -9.20
N GLY A 83 11.91 -37.30 -9.92
CA GLY A 83 12.00 -37.30 -11.37
C GLY A 83 10.72 -36.92 -12.13
N SER A 84 9.59 -36.69 -11.44
CA SER A 84 8.33 -36.27 -12.07
C SER A 84 8.10 -34.77 -11.95
N LEU A 85 7.51 -34.15 -12.98
CA LEU A 85 7.20 -32.72 -12.97
C LEU A 85 5.93 -32.43 -12.17
N VAL A 86 6.02 -31.50 -11.23
CA VAL A 86 4.92 -31.03 -10.38
C VAL A 86 4.79 -29.52 -10.54
N LYS A 87 3.58 -29.04 -10.82
CA LYS A 87 3.27 -27.61 -10.86
C LYS A 87 2.86 -27.14 -9.48
N LEU A 88 3.49 -26.06 -9.02
CA LEU A 88 3.17 -25.47 -7.73
C LEU A 88 2.05 -24.43 -7.85
N PRO A 89 1.35 -24.12 -6.75
CA PRO A 89 0.39 -23.02 -6.70
C PRO A 89 1.03 -21.67 -7.06
N LEU A 90 0.18 -20.71 -7.46
CA LEU A 90 0.61 -19.34 -7.69
C LEU A 90 1.23 -18.74 -6.41
N GLY A 91 2.35 -18.04 -6.56
CA GLY A 91 3.11 -17.45 -5.45
C GLY A 91 4.27 -18.31 -4.95
N GLU A 92 4.35 -19.58 -5.36
CA GLU A 92 5.59 -20.34 -5.24
C GLU A 92 6.54 -19.92 -6.37
N VAL A 93 7.65 -19.29 -6.00
CA VAL A 93 8.69 -18.80 -6.94
C VAL A 93 9.95 -19.65 -6.92
N ASN A 94 9.92 -20.75 -6.15
CA ASN A 94 10.98 -21.73 -6.03
C ASN A 94 10.41 -23.07 -5.54
N CYS A 95 11.26 -24.08 -5.53
CA CYS A 95 10.95 -25.44 -5.08
C CYS A 95 11.37 -25.66 -3.61
N VAL A 96 11.50 -24.59 -2.83
CA VAL A 96 11.75 -24.64 -1.38
C VAL A 96 10.42 -24.40 -0.68
N GLY A 97 9.55 -25.41 -0.75
CA GLY A 97 8.23 -25.39 -0.13
C GLY A 97 8.28 -25.59 1.40
N GLY A 98 7.15 -26.00 1.98
CA GLY A 98 7.01 -26.26 3.42
C GLY A 98 7.96 -27.32 4.00
N GLY A 99 8.59 -28.14 3.16
CA GLY A 99 9.73 -28.99 3.48
C GLY A 99 10.91 -28.73 2.54
N HIS A 100 12.10 -28.50 3.09
CA HIS A 100 13.34 -28.27 2.33
C HIS A 100 13.78 -29.48 1.46
N ASN A 101 13.13 -30.64 1.58
CA ASN A 101 13.52 -31.90 0.92
C ASN A 101 12.40 -32.47 0.02
N ASP A 102 11.35 -31.71 -0.27
CA ASP A 102 10.19 -32.24 -1.01
C ASP A 102 10.44 -32.35 -2.53
N TYR A 103 11.48 -31.67 -3.03
CA TYR A 103 11.80 -31.57 -4.45
C TYR A 103 13.28 -31.84 -4.71
N ASP A 104 13.55 -32.32 -5.93
CA ASP A 104 14.89 -32.73 -6.37
C ASP A 104 15.86 -31.54 -6.51
N ASN A 105 15.33 -30.33 -6.67
CA ASN A 105 16.07 -29.08 -6.80
C ASN A 105 15.38 -27.96 -6.01
N THR A 106 16.12 -26.89 -5.68
CA THR A 106 15.58 -25.70 -5.00
C THR A 106 14.91 -24.70 -5.93
N ASN A 107 15.26 -24.70 -7.21
CA ASN A 107 14.76 -23.74 -8.19
C ASN A 107 13.66 -24.35 -9.06
N CYS A 108 12.69 -23.51 -9.45
CA CYS A 108 11.77 -23.86 -10.53
C CYS A 108 12.57 -24.17 -11.80
N GLU A 109 12.02 -25.02 -12.68
CA GLU A 109 12.53 -25.18 -14.03
C GLU A 109 12.65 -23.79 -14.71
N THR A 110 13.88 -23.38 -14.99
CA THR A 110 14.16 -22.05 -15.54
C THR A 110 13.65 -21.97 -16.97
N THR A 111 12.76 -21.02 -17.23
CA THR A 111 12.33 -20.66 -18.58
C THR A 111 12.68 -19.20 -18.89
N PRO A 112 12.70 -18.79 -20.17
CA PRO A 112 12.89 -17.38 -20.53
C PRO A 112 11.90 -16.44 -19.84
N GLU A 113 10.67 -16.88 -19.58
CA GLU A 113 9.65 -16.11 -18.86
C GLU A 113 10.02 -15.89 -17.40
N TRP A 114 10.60 -16.90 -16.73
CA TRP A 114 11.10 -16.76 -15.36
C TRP A 114 12.24 -15.77 -15.28
N GLU A 115 13.21 -15.83 -16.19
CA GLU A 115 14.31 -14.87 -16.25
C GLU A 115 13.81 -13.44 -16.49
N ALA A 116 12.86 -13.26 -17.41
CA ALA A 116 12.25 -11.97 -17.66
C ALA A 116 11.52 -11.40 -16.43
N TRP A 117 10.83 -12.27 -15.68
CA TRP A 117 10.12 -11.87 -14.46
C TRP A 117 11.08 -11.50 -13.32
N PHE A 118 12.13 -12.31 -13.08
CA PHE A 118 13.13 -12.01 -12.05
C PHE A 118 13.98 -10.77 -12.38
N ASN A 119 14.21 -10.47 -13.66
CA ASN A 119 14.89 -9.22 -14.05
C ASN A 119 14.09 -7.98 -13.65
N LYS A 120 12.75 -8.06 -13.63
CA LYS A 120 11.86 -7.00 -13.15
C LYS A 120 11.68 -7.03 -11.63
N ASN A 121 11.72 -8.22 -11.04
CA ASN A 121 11.46 -8.46 -9.62
C ASN A 121 12.60 -9.22 -8.93
N PRO A 122 13.82 -8.65 -8.88
CA PRO A 122 15.02 -9.34 -8.41
C PRO A 122 14.94 -9.76 -6.93
N GLN A 123 14.13 -9.06 -6.13
CA GLN A 123 13.96 -9.35 -4.70
C GLN A 123 13.37 -10.74 -4.40
N TYR A 124 12.72 -11.39 -5.37
CA TYR A 124 12.11 -12.71 -5.18
C TYR A 124 12.98 -13.87 -5.70
N ARG A 125 14.13 -13.56 -6.29
CA ARG A 125 15.07 -14.59 -6.73
C ARG A 125 15.73 -15.21 -5.50
N LEU A 126 15.74 -16.54 -5.42
CA LEU A 126 16.62 -17.23 -4.48
C LEU A 126 18.07 -17.01 -4.93
N TYR A 127 18.80 -16.21 -4.16
CA TYR A 127 20.25 -16.15 -4.28
C TYR A 127 20.83 -17.24 -3.37
N HIS A 128 21.52 -18.21 -4.00
CA HIS A 128 22.31 -19.23 -3.32
C HIS A 128 23.74 -18.73 -3.09
#